data_AF-A0A933IXH5-F1
#
_entry.id   AF-A0A933IXH5-F1
#
_cell.length_a   1.000
_cell.length_b   1.000
_cell.length_c   1.000
_cell.angle_alpha   90.00
_cell.angle_beta   90.00
_cell.angle_gamma   90.00
#
_symmetry.space_group_name_H-M   'P 1'
#
loop_
_entity.id
_entity.type
_entity.pdbx_description
1 polymer ?
#
loop_
_entity_poly.entity_id
_entity_poly.type
_entity_poly.pdbx_seq_one_letter_code
_entity_poly.pdbx_strand_id
1 'polypeptide(L)'
;MFGDWDFYNQYDPFWLAEHTDAARRLTLWIDVAAGDYQWRDCNPPPSPQRCIVVFHTLLEAKGIPHDWRDAWPGIHDGYYWSEHLNDYLIWYASKLVGEDIP
;
A
#
# COMPACT_ATOMS: atom_id res chain seq x y z
N MET A 1 -6.22 -15.92 -17.90
CA MET A 1 -6.64 -17.32 -17.70
C MET A 1 -7.11 -17.45 -16.26
N PHE A 2 -8.30 -17.98 -15.97
CA PHE A 2 -8.72 -18.18 -14.59
C PHE A 2 -7.86 -19.27 -13.93
N GLY A 3 -7.31 -19.00 -12.74
CA GLY A 3 -6.54 -19.97 -11.95
C GLY A 3 -5.04 -20.08 -12.27
N ASP A 4 -4.52 -19.28 -13.20
CA ASP A 4 -3.08 -19.23 -13.50
C ASP A 4 -2.36 -18.33 -12.50
N TRP A 5 -1.81 -18.92 -11.44
CA TRP A 5 -1.12 -18.18 -10.39
C TRP A 5 0.16 -17.52 -10.87
N ASP A 6 0.88 -18.09 -11.83
CA ASP A 6 2.11 -17.48 -12.37
C ASP A 6 1.80 -16.19 -13.13
N PHE A 7 0.63 -16.12 -13.78
CA PHE A 7 0.12 -14.89 -14.36
C PHE A 7 -0.21 -13.84 -13.28
N TYR A 8 -0.95 -14.21 -12.23
CA TYR A 8 -1.38 -13.25 -11.19
C TYR A 8 -0.23 -12.78 -10.28
N ASN A 9 0.75 -13.64 -10.00
CA ASN A 9 1.91 -13.33 -9.17
C ASN A 9 2.72 -12.15 -9.69
N GLN A 10 2.69 -11.88 -11.00
CA GLN A 10 3.35 -10.73 -11.61
C GLN A 10 2.70 -9.39 -11.27
N TYR A 11 1.48 -9.39 -10.73
CA TYR A 11 0.71 -8.19 -10.40
C TYR A 11 0.31 -8.10 -8.93
N ASP A 12 0.55 -9.17 -8.16
CA ASP A 12 0.20 -9.26 -6.75
C ASP A 12 1.28 -8.57 -5.88
N PRO A 13 0.96 -7.44 -5.21
CA PRO A 13 1.93 -6.72 -4.40
C PRO A 13 2.51 -7.56 -3.25
N PHE A 14 1.71 -8.46 -2.65
CA PHE A 14 2.20 -9.36 -1.60
C PHE A 14 3.25 -10.30 -2.16
N TRP A 15 2.93 -10.97 -3.27
CA TRP A 15 3.86 -11.90 -3.89
C TRP A 15 5.14 -11.18 -4.32
N LEU A 16 5.02 -10.03 -4.97
CA LEU A 16 6.15 -9.25 -5.46
C LEU A 16 7.06 -8.75 -4.33
N ALA A 17 6.50 -8.25 -3.23
CA ALA A 17 7.27 -7.81 -2.06
C ALA A 17 7.93 -8.98 -1.32
N GLU A 18 7.31 -10.17 -1.35
CA GLU A 18 7.84 -11.36 -0.70
C GLU A 18 8.97 -12.04 -1.50
N HIS A 19 8.82 -12.08 -2.83
CA HIS A 19 9.65 -12.91 -3.71
C HIS A 19 10.67 -12.14 -4.56
N THR A 20 10.62 -10.80 -4.55
CA THR A 20 11.52 -9.96 -5.34
C THR A 20 12.03 -8.76 -4.53
N ASP A 21 13.05 -8.07 -5.06
CA ASP A 21 13.53 -6.79 -4.50
C ASP A 21 12.84 -5.56 -5.13
N ALA A 22 11.79 -5.75 -5.93
CA ALA A 22 11.16 -4.65 -6.68
C ALA A 22 10.68 -3.52 -5.75
N ALA A 23 10.07 -3.87 -4.62
CA ALA A 23 9.55 -2.90 -3.65
C ALA A 23 10.65 -2.01 -3.03
N ARG A 24 11.90 -2.49 -2.92
CA ARG A 24 13.03 -1.68 -2.42
C ARG A 24 13.42 -0.53 -3.35
N ARG A 25 13.01 -0.60 -4.61
CA ARG A 25 13.29 0.43 -5.63
C ARG A 25 12.20 1.50 -5.68
N LEU A 26 11.15 1.36 -4.87
CA LEU A 26 10.01 2.26 -4.86
C LEU A 26 10.11 3.21 -3.67
N THR A 27 9.65 4.44 -3.89
CA THR A 27 9.27 5.33 -2.81
C THR A 27 7.79 5.11 -2.54
N LEU A 28 7.47 4.52 -1.38
CA LEU A 28 6.13 4.03 -1.08
C LEU A 28 5.43 4.92 -0.05
N TRP A 29 4.15 5.18 -0.30
CA TRP A 29 3.19 5.67 0.67
C TRP A 29 2.07 4.64 0.78
N ILE A 30 1.69 4.29 2.00
CA ILE A 30 0.60 3.36 2.26
C ILE A 30 -0.27 3.98 3.35
N ASP A 31 -1.54 4.12 3.05
CA ASP A 31 -2.52 4.58 4.02
C ASP A 31 -3.79 3.74 4.02
N VAL A 32 -4.49 3.78 5.16
CA VAL A 32 -5.78 3.15 5.38
C VAL A 32 -6.49 3.87 6.51
N ALA A 33 -7.80 4.11 6.36
CA ALA A 33 -8.56 4.80 7.38
C ALA A 33 -8.61 3.99 8.69
N ALA A 34 -8.64 4.69 9.82
CA ALA A 34 -8.67 4.07 11.15
C ALA A 34 -9.90 3.16 11.37
N GLY A 35 -11.03 3.47 10.73
CA GLY A 35 -12.27 2.70 10.81
C GLY A 35 -12.48 1.70 9.67
N ASP A 36 -11.53 1.54 8.75
CA ASP A 36 -11.64 0.61 7.62
C ASP A 36 -11.28 -0.83 8.03
N TYR A 37 -11.99 -1.39 9.01
CA TYR A 37 -11.64 -2.69 9.61
C TYR A 37 -11.61 -3.85 8.60
N GLN A 38 -12.39 -3.77 7.52
CA GLN A 38 -12.40 -4.81 6.49
C GLN A 38 -11.07 -4.90 5.76
N TRP A 39 -10.56 -3.76 5.27
CA TRP A 39 -9.33 -3.73 4.48
C TRP A 39 -8.08 -3.55 5.34
N ARG A 40 -8.20 -2.90 6.50
CA ARG A 40 -7.13 -2.71 7.49
C ARG A 40 -6.77 -4.00 8.21
N ASP A 41 -7.77 -4.65 8.81
CA ASP A 41 -7.59 -5.69 9.83
C ASP A 41 -8.08 -7.08 9.40
N CYS A 42 -8.43 -7.26 8.12
CA CYS A 42 -8.97 -8.52 7.63
C CYS A 42 -10.26 -8.89 8.41
N ASN A 43 -11.24 -7.99 8.53
CA ASN A 43 -12.46 -8.26 9.29
C ASN A 43 -13.75 -8.12 8.44
N PRO A 44 -14.45 -9.22 8.10
CA PRO A 44 -14.16 -10.61 8.48
C PRO A 44 -12.90 -11.15 7.77
N PRO A 45 -12.20 -12.15 8.35
CA PRO A 45 -10.93 -12.62 7.82
C PRO A 45 -11.10 -13.31 6.46
N PRO A 46 -10.54 -12.76 5.36
CA PRO A 46 -10.39 -13.52 4.14
C PRO A 46 -9.29 -14.57 4.33
N SER A 47 -9.40 -15.67 3.58
CA SER A 47 -8.32 -16.63 3.40
C SER A 47 -7.85 -16.58 1.94
N PRO A 48 -6.60 -16.20 1.66
CA PRO A 48 -5.55 -15.79 2.60
C PRO A 48 -5.79 -14.41 3.24
N GLN A 49 -5.22 -14.17 4.44
CA GLN A 49 -5.29 -12.90 5.16
C GLN A 49 -4.43 -11.84 4.44
N ARG A 50 -5.07 -11.03 3.60
CA ARG A 50 -4.40 -10.01 2.75
C ARG A 50 -4.98 -8.62 2.97
N CYS A 51 -4.87 -8.13 4.19
CA CYS A 51 -5.22 -6.76 4.58
C CYS A 51 -3.98 -5.88 4.71
N ILE A 52 -4.20 -4.57 4.77
CA ILE A 52 -3.15 -3.56 4.71
C ILE A 52 -2.15 -3.71 5.87
N VAL A 53 -2.60 -4.04 7.09
CA VAL A 53 -1.68 -4.26 8.25
C VAL A 53 -0.74 -5.45 8.01
N VAL A 54 -1.21 -6.51 7.35
CA VAL A 54 -0.36 -7.66 7.01
C VAL A 54 0.66 -7.26 5.95
N PHE A 55 0.27 -6.44 4.97
CA PHE A 55 1.21 -5.92 3.97
C PHE A 55 2.27 -5.01 4.60
N HIS A 56 1.85 -4.10 5.48
CA HIS A 56 2.76 -3.24 6.27
C HIS A 56 3.79 -4.09 7.03
N THR A 57 3.33 -5.11 7.76
CA THR A 57 4.20 -6.03 8.51
C THR A 57 5.19 -6.76 7.59
N LEU A 58 4.77 -7.16 6.38
CA LEU A 58 5.65 -7.77 5.38
C LEU A 58 6.76 -6.80 4.94
N LEU A 59 6.42 -5.54 4.67
CA LEU A 59 7.40 -4.52 4.28
C LEU A 59 8.39 -4.23 5.41
N GLU A 60 7.92 -4.12 6.66
CA GLU A 60 8.77 -3.97 7.84
C GLU A 60 9.72 -5.15 8.02
N ALA A 61 9.21 -6.38 7.94
CA ALA A 61 10.02 -7.60 8.08
C ALA A 61 11.10 -7.72 7.00
N LYS A 62 10.83 -7.18 5.80
CA LYS A 62 11.80 -7.10 4.70
C LYS A 62 12.70 -5.86 4.79
N GLY A 63 12.45 -4.92 5.70
CA GLY A 63 13.19 -3.66 5.79
C GLY A 63 13.04 -2.82 4.52
N ILE A 64 11.84 -2.78 3.94
CA ILE A 64 11.50 -1.94 2.78
C ILE A 64 11.03 -0.57 3.31
N PRO A 65 11.72 0.54 2.97
CA PRO A 65 11.29 1.87 3.40
C PRO A 65 9.93 2.25 2.80
N HIS A 66 9.03 2.75 3.63
CA HIS A 66 7.72 3.25 3.21
C HIS A 66 7.18 4.24 4.24
N ASP A 67 6.36 5.19 3.80
CA ASP A 67 5.61 6.07 4.68
C ASP A 67 4.25 5.44 5.00
N TRP A 68 3.94 5.29 6.30
CA TRP A 68 2.73 4.63 6.81
C TRP A 68 1.78 5.65 7.45
N ARG A 69 0.50 5.63 7.04
CA ARG A 69 -0.58 6.46 7.63
C ARG A 69 -1.82 5.65 7.93
N ASP A 70 -2.14 5.49 9.20
CA ASP A 70 -3.29 4.69 9.63
C ASP A 70 -4.12 5.32 10.74
N ALA A 71 -3.74 6.51 11.19
CA ALA A 71 -4.38 7.21 12.30
C ALA A 71 -5.50 8.16 11.85
N TRP A 72 -5.68 8.35 10.54
CA TRP A 72 -6.69 9.25 10.02
C TRP A 72 -8.10 8.67 10.18
N PRO A 73 -9.07 9.46 10.67
CA PRO A 73 -10.44 8.99 10.82
C PRO A 73 -11.07 8.73 9.46
N GLY A 74 -12.00 7.78 9.40
CA GLY A 74 -12.73 7.46 8.16
C GLY A 74 -13.01 5.96 8.01
N ILE A 75 -13.56 5.61 6.85
CA ILE A 75 -13.84 4.23 6.42
C ILE A 75 -13.46 4.07 4.94
N HIS A 76 -13.80 2.93 4.34
CA HIS A 76 -13.58 2.66 2.91
C HIS A 76 -14.56 3.43 2.00
N ASP A 77 -14.45 4.74 1.94
CA ASP A 77 -15.31 5.56 1.09
C ASP A 77 -14.54 6.65 0.33
N GLY A 78 -15.20 7.23 -0.68
CA GLY A 78 -14.63 8.29 -1.50
C GLY A 78 -14.34 9.58 -0.72
N TYR A 79 -15.02 9.82 0.41
CA TYR A 79 -14.81 11.03 1.20
C TYR A 79 -13.45 10.99 1.87
N TYR A 80 -13.10 9.89 2.53
CA TYR A 80 -11.78 9.66 3.10
C TYR A 80 -10.66 9.97 2.08
N TRP A 81 -10.75 9.36 0.89
CA TRP A 81 -9.72 9.58 -0.14
C TRP A 81 -9.69 11.03 -0.64
N SER A 82 -10.85 11.68 -0.77
CA SER A 82 -10.93 13.05 -1.26
C SER A 82 -10.38 14.09 -0.27
N GLU A 83 -10.56 13.86 1.03
CA GLU A 83 -10.10 14.77 2.09
C GLU A 83 -8.56 14.80 2.17
N HIS A 84 -7.91 13.69 1.84
CA HIS A 84 -6.45 13.52 1.88
C HIS A 84 -5.74 13.82 0.56
N LEU A 85 -6.45 14.31 -0.47
CA LEU A 85 -5.86 14.64 -1.76
C LEU A 85 -4.65 15.59 -1.63
N ASN A 86 -4.78 16.63 -0.80
CA ASN A 86 -3.71 17.60 -0.58
C ASN A 86 -2.51 16.96 0.12
N ASP A 87 -2.72 16.03 1.05
CA ASP A 87 -1.64 15.30 1.73
C ASP A 87 -0.85 14.47 0.72
N TYR A 88 -1.54 13.77 -0.18
CA TYR A 88 -0.89 13.02 -1.26
C TYR A 88 -0.07 13.93 -2.17
N LEU A 89 -0.63 15.06 -2.60
CA LEU A 89 0.06 15.99 -3.50
C LEU A 89 1.32 16.58 -2.84
N ILE A 90 1.25 16.96 -1.57
CA ILE A 90 2.40 17.44 -0.81
C ILE A 90 3.45 16.33 -0.68
N TRP A 91 3.02 15.11 -0.36
CA TRP A 91 3.93 13.98 -0.26
C TRP A 91 4.63 13.71 -1.59
N TYR A 92 3.89 13.58 -2.70
CA TYR A 92 4.47 13.37 -4.03
C TYR A 92 5.44 14.51 -4.39
N ALA A 93 5.06 15.77 -4.17
CA ALA A 93 5.94 16.91 -4.42
C ALA A 93 7.24 16.86 -3.59
N SER A 94 7.19 16.28 -2.38
CA SER A 94 8.38 16.13 -1.52
C SER A 94 9.31 14.98 -1.94
N LYS A 95 8.79 13.97 -2.66
CA LYS A 95 9.55 12.78 -3.09
C LYS A 95 10.03 12.85 -4.53
N LEU A 96 9.30 13.58 -5.38
CA LEU A 96 9.70 13.86 -6.74
C LEU A 96 10.82 14.90 -6.71
N VAL A 97 12.05 14.42 -6.84
CA VAL A 97 13.17 15.31 -7.20
C VAL A 97 12.92 15.70 -8.65
N GLY A 98 12.86 17.00 -8.94
CA GLY A 98 12.75 17.49 -10.31
C GLY A 98 13.88 16.89 -11.13
N GLU A 99 13.53 16.08 -12.13
CA GLU A 99 14.49 15.80 -13.20
C GLU A 99 14.71 17.15 -13.90
N ASP A 100 15.92 17.71 -13.77
CA ASP A 100 16.38 18.69 -14.74
C ASP A 100 16.34 17.99 -16.10
N ILE A 101 15.32 18.30 -16.88
CA ILE A 101 15.21 17.86 -18.27
C ILE A 101 16.38 18.53 -19.01
N PRO A 102 17.35 17.76 -19.55
CA PRO A 102 18.44 18.34 -20.33
C PRO A 102 17.94 18.95 -21.65
#